data_AF-A0A3A4V021-F1
#
_entry.id   AF-A0A3A4V021-F1
#
_cell.length_a   1.000
_cell.length_b   1.000
_cell.length_c   1.000
_cell.angle_alpha   90.00
_cell.angle_beta   90.00
_cell.angle_gamma   90.00
#
_symmetry.space_group_name_H-M   'P 1'
#
loop_
_entity.id
_entity.type
_entity.pdbx_description
1 polymer ?
#
loop_
_entity_poly.entity_id
_entity_poly.type
_entity_poly.pdbx_seq_one_letter_code
_entity_poly.pdbx_strand_id
1 'polypeptide(L)'
;MQANLCPDCLCPCLEVVLKKEGRYSCPLCGWQGKLGGRPPVFVSQEMEREMQGKLARKKAGQLYNVRVYVSTLTARGAGQVVKELISLFGSEQYAVDGEGNHRVLRVELGAKPTSIFVEKLKKLQGVIDVQVF
;
A
#
# COMPACT_ATOMS: atom_id res chain seq x y z
N MET A 1 -5.06 -5.82 -22.48
CA MET A 1 -6.04 -4.73 -22.26
C MET A 1 -5.28 -3.46 -21.88
N GLN A 2 -5.76 -2.25 -22.17
CA GLN A 2 -5.16 -1.04 -21.59
C GLN A 2 -5.85 -0.69 -20.27
N ALA A 3 -5.07 -0.43 -19.22
CA ALA A 3 -5.59 -0.03 -17.91
C ALA A 3 -4.68 0.99 -17.23
N ASN A 4 -5.28 1.80 -16.35
CA ASN A 4 -4.53 2.63 -15.43
C ASN A 4 -4.07 1.79 -14.24
N LEU A 5 -2.78 1.85 -13.91
CA LEU A 5 -2.25 1.14 -12.75
C LEU A 5 -2.29 2.01 -11.50
N CYS A 6 -2.61 1.38 -10.39
CA CYS A 6 -2.38 1.94 -9.07
C CYS A 6 -0.91 2.34 -8.93
N PRO A 7 -0.58 3.60 -8.58
CA PRO A 7 0.80 4.01 -8.32
C PRO A 7 1.47 3.19 -7.22
N ASP A 8 0.69 2.68 -6.27
CA ASP A 8 1.20 2.07 -5.05
C ASP A 8 1.48 0.57 -5.17
N CYS A 9 0.60 -0.18 -5.85
CA CYS A 9 0.68 -1.63 -5.94
C CYS A 9 0.59 -2.16 -7.37
N LEU A 10 0.62 -1.26 -8.37
CA LEU A 10 0.50 -1.58 -9.79
C LEU A 10 -0.77 -2.35 -10.18
N CYS A 11 -1.77 -2.42 -9.29
CA CYS A 11 -3.04 -3.07 -9.57
C CYS A 11 -3.80 -2.32 -10.68
N PRO A 12 -4.26 -3.02 -11.74
CA PRO A 12 -4.99 -2.41 -12.86
C PRO A 12 -6.48 -2.17 -12.57
N CYS A 13 -6.95 -2.53 -11.38
CA CYS A 13 -8.37 -2.51 -11.01
C CYS A 13 -8.74 -1.25 -10.21
N LEU A 14 -8.36 -0.07 -10.70
CA LEU A 14 -8.70 1.20 -10.04
C LEU A 14 -10.19 1.53 -10.18
N GLU A 15 -10.81 1.89 -9.07
CA GLU A 15 -12.20 2.33 -9.00
C GLU A 15 -12.27 3.86 -9.08
N VAL A 16 -13.22 4.40 -9.84
CA VAL A 16 -13.42 5.86 -9.93
C VAL A 16 -14.20 6.34 -8.72
N VAL A 17 -13.60 7.19 -7.89
CA VAL A 17 -14.25 7.74 -6.68
C VAL A 17 -15.01 9.02 -7.01
N LEU A 18 -14.36 9.95 -7.72
CA LEU A 18 -14.96 11.21 -8.15
C LEU A 18 -14.62 11.47 -9.61
N LYS A 19 -15.57 11.15 -10.50
CA LYS A 19 -15.41 11.24 -11.95
C LYS A 19 -15.03 12.64 -12.43
N LYS A 20 -15.59 13.69 -11.82
CA LYS A 20 -15.31 15.10 -12.16
C LYS A 20 -13.90 15.56 -11.78
N GLU A 21 -13.28 14.92 -10.78
CA GLU A 21 -11.95 15.30 -10.28
C GLU A 21 -10.83 14.38 -10.76
N GLY A 22 -11.16 13.31 -11.50
CA GLY A 22 -10.21 12.27 -11.90
C GLY A 22 -9.57 11.56 -10.70
N ARG A 23 -10.34 11.38 -9.61
CA ARG A 23 -9.88 10.65 -8.43
C ARG A 23 -10.23 9.17 -8.52
N TYR A 24 -9.25 8.35 -8.17
CA TYR A 24 -9.33 6.90 -8.17
C TYR A 24 -9.07 6.36 -6.76
N SER A 25 -9.58 5.16 -6.51
CA SER A 25 -9.27 4.34 -5.35
C SER A 25 -8.76 2.98 -5.82
N CYS A 26 -7.76 2.45 -5.12
CA CYS A 26 -7.30 1.09 -5.33
C CYS A 26 -7.97 0.15 -4.32
N PRO A 27 -8.84 -0.78 -4.75
CA PRO A 27 -9.47 -1.73 -3.84
C PRO A 27 -8.46 -2.68 -3.19
N LEU A 28 -7.31 -2.90 -3.81
CA LEU A 28 -6.27 -3.80 -3.28
C LEU A 28 -5.47 -3.16 -2.13
N CYS A 29 -4.90 -1.98 -2.32
CA CYS A 29 -3.98 -1.38 -1.34
C CYS A 29 -4.54 -0.15 -0.62
N GLY A 30 -5.74 0.31 -0.98
CA GLY A 30 -6.39 1.47 -0.38
C GLY A 30 -5.91 2.84 -0.88
N TRP A 31 -5.01 2.89 -1.86
CA TRP A 31 -4.52 4.15 -2.42
C TRP A 31 -5.68 4.99 -2.94
N GLN A 32 -5.72 6.27 -2.62
CA GLN A 32 -6.67 7.21 -3.20
C GLN A 32 -5.94 8.44 -3.69
N GLY A 33 -6.21 8.85 -4.93
CA GLY A 33 -5.53 10.01 -5.49
C GLY A 33 -5.85 10.24 -6.96
N LYS A 34 -5.10 11.15 -7.55
CA LYS A 34 -5.14 11.44 -8.99
C LYS A 34 -3.98 10.73 -9.67
N LEU A 35 -4.20 10.24 -10.89
CA LEU A 35 -3.16 9.58 -11.69
C LEU A 35 -2.15 10.54 -12.32
N GLY A 36 -2.45 11.85 -12.33
CA GLY A 36 -1.49 12.88 -12.73
C GLY A 36 -0.97 12.75 -14.17
N GLY A 37 -1.81 12.36 -15.12
CA GLY A 37 -1.42 12.23 -16.53
C GLY A 37 -0.59 10.98 -16.86
N ARG A 38 -0.44 10.03 -15.93
CA ARG A 38 0.16 8.72 -16.22
C ARG A 38 -0.64 8.02 -17.34
N PRO A 39 0.01 7.63 -18.45
CA PRO A 39 -0.69 6.96 -19.54
C PRO A 39 -1.16 5.56 -19.10
N PRO A 40 -2.28 5.07 -19.66
CA PRO A 40 -2.67 3.68 -19.52
C PRO A 40 -1.56 2.77 -20.07
N VAL A 41 -1.33 1.63 -19.42
CA VAL A 41 -0.36 0.64 -19.87
C VAL A 41 -1.06 -0.63 -20.32
N PHE A 42 -0.36 -1.41 -21.16
CA PHE A 42 -0.86 -2.71 -21.56
C PHE A 42 -0.70 -3.71 -20.41
N VAL A 43 -1.81 -4.32 -20.03
CA VAL A 43 -1.90 -5.35 -19.01
C VAL A 43 -2.08 -6.70 -19.70
N SER A 44 -1.20 -7.64 -19.35
CA SER A 44 -1.28 -9.04 -19.80
C SER A 44 -2.42 -9.77 -19.10
N GLN A 45 -2.94 -10.83 -19.71
CA GLN A 45 -3.95 -11.68 -19.08
C GLN A 45 -3.44 -12.34 -17.79
N GLU A 46 -2.14 -12.63 -17.73
CA GLU A 46 -1.51 -13.20 -16.53
C GLU A 46 -1.53 -12.21 -15.36
N MET A 47 -1.12 -10.96 -15.60
CA MET A 47 -1.19 -9.91 -14.60
C MET A 47 -2.63 -9.66 -14.14
N GLU A 48 -3.59 -9.69 -15.05
CA GLU A 48 -5.00 -9.56 -14.71
C GLU A 48 -5.48 -10.70 -13.80
N ARG A 49 -5.13 -11.96 -14.13
CA ARG A 49 -5.47 -13.13 -13.29
C ARG A 49 -4.83 -13.04 -11.92
N GLU A 50 -3.55 -12.66 -11.83
CA GLU A 50 -2.86 -12.50 -10.55
C GLU A 50 -3.57 -11.47 -9.67
N MET A 51 -3.90 -10.31 -10.25
CA MET A 51 -4.53 -9.20 -9.52
C MET A 51 -5.96 -9.52 -9.11
N GLN A 52 -6.73 -10.22 -9.94
CA GLN A 52 -8.04 -10.74 -9.56
C GLN A 52 -7.94 -11.74 -8.41
N GLY A 53 -6.92 -12.61 -8.41
CA GLY A 53 -6.64 -13.53 -7.31
C GLY A 53 -6.35 -12.81 -5.99
N LYS A 54 -5.50 -11.77 -6.01
CA LYS A 54 -5.21 -10.93 -4.84
C LYS A 54 -6.48 -10.21 -4.33
N LEU A 55 -7.30 -9.68 -5.23
CA LEU A 55 -8.57 -9.05 -4.85
C LEU A 55 -9.56 -10.04 -4.24
N ALA A 56 -9.65 -11.26 -4.77
CA ALA A 56 -10.50 -12.30 -4.19
C ALA A 56 -10.05 -12.68 -2.77
N ARG A 57 -8.74 -12.86 -2.56
CA ARG A 57 -8.16 -13.11 -1.22
C ARG A 57 -8.44 -11.96 -0.27
N LYS A 58 -8.34 -10.72 -0.74
CA LYS A 58 -8.65 -9.53 0.06
C LYS A 58 -10.12 -9.50 0.48
N LYS A 59 -11.05 -9.74 -0.45
CA LYS A 59 -12.49 -9.83 -0.16
C LYS A 59 -12.83 -10.97 0.81
N ALA A 60 -12.08 -12.07 0.75
CA ALA A 60 -12.19 -13.19 1.67
C ALA A 60 -11.54 -12.93 3.05
N GLY A 61 -10.93 -11.76 3.27
CA GLY A 61 -10.22 -11.45 4.51
C GLY A 61 -8.95 -12.28 4.73
N GLN A 62 -8.33 -12.74 3.63
CA GLN A 62 -7.09 -13.54 3.60
C GLN A 62 -5.89 -12.73 3.06
N LEU A 63 -6.10 -11.42 2.88
CA LEU A 63 -5.09 -10.48 2.45
C LEU A 63 -5.40 -9.11 3.06
N TYR A 64 -4.42 -8.52 3.74
CA TYR A 64 -4.51 -7.18 4.29
C TYR A 64 -3.31 -6.38 3.84
N ASN A 65 -3.51 -5.08 3.60
CA ASN A 65 -2.41 -4.18 3.29
C ASN A 65 -2.24 -3.20 4.43
N VAL A 66 -1.04 -3.13 5.00
CA VAL A 66 -0.68 -2.17 6.03
C VAL A 66 0.20 -1.10 5.42
N ARG A 67 -0.21 0.16 5.59
CA ARG A 67 0.62 1.33 5.27
C ARG A 67 1.14 1.93 6.56
N VAL A 68 2.45 2.11 6.65
CA VAL A 68 3.12 2.77 7.77
C VAL A 68 3.74 4.05 7.26
N TYR A 69 3.26 5.18 7.76
CA TYR A 69 3.77 6.51 7.42
C TYR A 69 4.91 6.86 8.38
N VAL A 70 6.07 7.16 7.83
CA VAL A 70 7.29 7.44 8.61
C VAL A 70 7.82 8.82 8.27
N SER A 71 8.18 9.61 9.28
CA SER A 71 8.77 10.94 9.10
C SER A 71 10.11 10.88 8.37
N THR A 72 10.29 11.69 7.33
CA THR A 72 11.60 11.86 6.66
C THR A 72 12.53 12.81 7.39
N LEU A 73 12.01 13.62 8.32
CA LEU A 73 12.80 14.50 9.19
C LEU A 73 13.75 13.70 10.10
N THR A 74 13.45 12.42 10.29
CA THR A 74 14.30 11.45 11.00
C THR A 74 14.86 10.44 9.99
N ALA A 75 15.82 10.84 9.16
CA ALA A 75 16.45 9.94 8.18
C ALA A 75 17.02 8.65 8.81
N ARG A 76 17.51 8.72 10.06
CA ARG A 76 17.90 7.53 10.85
C ARG A 76 16.71 6.68 11.29
N GLY A 77 15.56 7.30 11.53
CA GLY A 77 14.32 6.64 11.98
C GLY A 77 13.71 5.73 10.91
N ALA A 78 13.70 6.16 9.63
CA ALA A 78 13.12 5.34 8.56
C ALA A 78 13.83 3.99 8.38
N GLY A 79 15.15 3.95 8.45
CA GLY A 79 15.91 2.69 8.35
C GLY A 79 15.69 1.77 9.56
N GLN A 80 15.55 2.34 10.75
CA GLN A 80 15.24 1.57 11.96
C GLN A 80 13.82 1.02 11.94
N VAL A 81 12.83 1.84 11.57
CA VAL A 81 11.44 1.39 11.40
C VAL A 81 11.39 0.27 10.36
N VAL A 82 12.03 0.41 9.19
CA VAL A 82 12.08 -0.69 8.19
C VAL A 82 12.65 -1.97 8.78
N LYS A 83 13.76 -1.92 9.53
CA LYS A 83 14.34 -3.11 10.19
C LYS A 83 13.38 -3.75 11.19
N GLU A 84 12.71 -2.94 11.99
CA GLU A 84 11.73 -3.42 12.97
C GLU A 84 10.49 -4.00 12.27
N LEU A 85 10.02 -3.40 11.18
CA LEU A 85 8.94 -3.96 10.36
C LEU A 85 9.37 -5.31 9.75
N ILE A 86 10.57 -5.41 9.16
CA ILE A 86 11.08 -6.69 8.63
C ILE A 86 11.16 -7.74 9.74
N SER A 87 11.60 -7.37 10.95
CA SER A 87 11.62 -8.28 12.09
C SER A 87 10.22 -8.71 12.54
N LEU A 88 9.22 -7.86 12.36
CA LEU A 88 7.83 -8.10 12.77
C LEU A 88 7.01 -8.86 11.73
N PHE A 89 7.30 -8.66 10.45
CA PHE A 89 6.52 -9.18 9.33
C PHE A 89 7.23 -10.26 8.51
N GLY A 90 8.54 -10.42 8.68
CA GLY A 90 9.35 -11.12 7.70
C GLY A 90 9.62 -10.25 6.48
N SER A 91 10.40 -10.79 5.54
CA SER A 91 11.01 -10.11 4.38
C SER A 91 10.02 -9.60 3.31
N GLU A 92 8.81 -9.21 3.70
CA GLU A 92 7.77 -8.80 2.77
C GLU A 92 8.03 -7.42 2.17
N GLN A 93 7.66 -7.30 0.90
CA GLN A 93 8.12 -6.30 -0.05
C GLN A 93 7.74 -4.89 0.41
N TYR A 94 8.74 -4.09 0.77
CA TYR A 94 8.57 -2.68 1.08
C TYR A 94 8.75 -1.86 -0.20
N ALA A 95 7.70 -1.14 -0.60
CA ALA A 95 7.86 0.00 -1.50
C ALA A 95 7.96 1.25 -0.65
N VAL A 96 9.01 2.05 -0.87
CA VAL A 96 9.20 3.35 -0.22
C VAL A 96 8.87 4.43 -1.24
N ASP A 97 7.64 4.92 -1.22
CA ASP A 97 7.30 6.15 -1.94
C ASP A 97 7.38 7.33 -0.99
N GLY A 98 7.97 8.43 -1.47
CA GLY A 98 8.01 9.70 -0.78
C GLY A 98 6.81 10.55 -1.17
N GLU A 99 5.88 10.78 -0.24
CA GLU A 99 4.87 11.85 -0.36
C GLU A 99 5.28 12.98 0.58
N GLY A 100 5.90 14.04 0.04
CA GLY A 100 6.33 15.20 0.82
C GLY A 100 7.37 14.85 1.90
N ASN A 101 7.01 15.09 3.17
CA ASN A 101 7.88 14.87 4.33
C ASN A 101 7.73 13.45 4.95
N HIS A 102 7.13 12.52 4.22
CA HIS A 102 6.85 11.18 4.72
C HIS A 102 7.34 10.10 3.75
N ARG A 103 7.85 9.00 4.32
CA ARG A 103 8.07 7.73 3.63
C ARG A 103 6.90 6.83 3.97
N VAL A 104 6.28 6.25 2.96
CA VAL A 104 5.24 5.24 3.16
C VAL A 104 5.89 3.88 3.01
N LEU A 105 5.74 3.03 4.03
CA LEU A 105 6.14 1.63 3.99
C LEU A 105 4.88 0.79 3.81
N ARG A 106 4.92 -0.15 2.88
CA ARG A 106 3.79 -1.02 2.53
C ARG A 106 4.11 -2.44 2.93
N VAL A 107 3.16 -3.14 3.55
CA VAL A 107 3.29 -4.53 3.97
C VAL A 107 2.01 -5.27 3.59
N GLU A 108 2.15 -6.42 2.95
CA GLU A 108 1.03 -7.31 2.60
C GLU A 108 0.97 -8.44 3.64
N LEU A 109 -0.18 -8.69 4.26
CA LEU A 109 -0.33 -9.71 5.30
C LEU A 109 -1.37 -10.76 4.89
N GLY A 110 -1.08 -12.03 5.17
CA GLY A 110 -2.03 -13.12 4.98
C GLY A 110 -3.16 -13.18 6.01
N ALA A 111 -3.08 -12.38 7.08
CA ALA A 111 -4.06 -12.34 8.16
C ALA A 111 -4.27 -10.92 8.69
N LYS A 112 -5.43 -10.69 9.33
CA LYS A 112 -5.77 -9.37 9.88
C LYS A 112 -4.77 -9.02 10.99
N PRO A 113 -4.09 -7.86 10.93
CA PRO A 113 -3.25 -7.44 12.03
C PRO A 113 -4.10 -7.21 13.29
N THR A 114 -3.61 -7.66 14.44
CA THR A 114 -4.29 -7.45 15.72
C THR A 114 -4.21 -5.98 16.15
N SER A 115 -5.12 -5.53 17.01
CA SER A 115 -5.08 -4.17 17.57
C SER A 115 -3.77 -3.90 18.31
N ILE A 116 -3.33 -4.86 19.15
CA ILE A 116 -2.05 -4.82 19.87
C ILE A 116 -0.88 -4.64 18.90
N PHE A 117 -0.94 -5.32 17.76
CA PHE A 117 0.09 -5.21 16.73
C PHE A 117 0.16 -3.80 16.12
N VAL A 118 -0.99 -3.24 15.74
CA VAL A 118 -1.07 -1.87 15.20
C VAL A 118 -0.61 -0.83 16.24
N GLU A 119 -0.94 -1.02 17.51
CA GLU A 119 -0.48 -0.14 18.59
C GLU A 119 1.04 -0.22 18.80
N LYS A 120 1.65 -1.39 18.67
CA LYS A 120 3.11 -1.54 18.71
C LYS A 120 3.77 -0.74 17.58
N LEU A 121 3.22 -0.82 16.37
CA LEU A 121 3.73 -0.04 15.22
C LEU A 121 3.65 1.47 15.47
N LYS A 122 2.54 1.96 16.02
CA LYS A 122 2.36 3.38 16.33
C LYS A 122 3.30 3.91 17.40
N LYS A 123 3.87 3.03 18.24
CA LYS A 123 4.84 3.39 19.28
C LYS A 123 6.28 3.45 18.75
N LEU A 124 6.54 3.00 17.53
CA LEU A 124 7.88 3.05 16.94
C LEU A 124 8.27 4.50 16.64
N GLN A 125 9.51 4.86 16.98
CA GLN A 125 9.99 6.21 16.79
C GLN A 125 9.98 6.59 15.31
N GLY A 126 9.32 7.71 14.99
CA GLY A 126 9.23 8.23 13.64
C GLY A 126 8.03 7.72 12.84
N VAL A 127 7.26 6.75 13.35
CA VAL A 127 5.95 6.40 12.78
C VAL A 127 4.96 7.51 13.12
N ILE A 128 4.26 7.98 12.10
CA ILE A 128 3.28 9.08 12.17
C ILE A 128 1.87 8.52 12.11
N ASP A 129 1.64 7.54 11.24
CA ASP A 129 0.34 6.90 11.07
C ASP A 129 0.49 5.46 10.60
N VAL A 130 -0.54 4.65 10.89
CA VAL A 130 -0.66 3.26 10.45
C VAL A 130 -2.08 3.02 9.97
N GLN A 131 -2.21 2.62 8.71
CA GLN A 131 -3.48 2.34 8.06
C GLN A 131 -3.54 0.89 7.63
N VAL A 132 -4.69 0.24 7.84
CA VAL A 132 -4.93 -1.16 7.49
C VAL A 132 -6.08 -1.21 6.48
N PHE A 133 -5.85 -1.86 5.34
CA PHE A 133 -6.78 -1.95 4.22
C PHE A 133 -7.10 -3.37 3.83
#